data_AF-A0A924FSE0-F1
#
_entry.id   AF-A0A924FSE0-F1
#
_cell.length_a   1.000
_cell.length_b   1.000
_cell.length_c   1.000
_cell.angle_alpha   90.00
_cell.angle_beta   90.00
_cell.angle_gamma   90.00
#
_symmetry.space_group_name_H-M   'P 1'
#
loop_
_entity.id
_entity.type
_entity.pdbx_description
1 polymer ?
#
loop_
_entity_poly.entity_id
_entity_poly.type
_entity_poly.pdbx_seq_one_letter_code
_entity_poly.pdbx_strand_id
1 'polypeptide(L)'
;MPVFEKKPADRPRFPGEFYIGINPAGAASDPTKAYVAAVADAIEQLARDQVADDSANYPDNLLKDRNAARAAAMTVLAVDTDEFIAGRNALADTARVRQILGNYAAQIPKFGARPAAKPRFDGDFDVVRVPDHVPTKEEQLFLDAVAAATREMAADKAAESSKEFSQTSVATRHDIRLDIARTLIAAIEKLDGSGRDAAAAAEEAVLLRGRYQARRDRVIRRLFNVKFEKGPGKAVAATQAASLPGSAAGRAEKPGSDDGSGEDAAYAILDIRLLGGLPPPEDKASPEKIDLYGKINKTNTVIRAVCERLDERTSQKSGLALMFEGRNAKPAGQVRKLQAEFLEKLYGVAVIGLERDFVDVAQATLTETRNEFFALEAGRIKGAHSNGLALFAFFGSVVLLTAYAWIWLEFADSSVRYESWLYQHRNFLLAACGAAVGTWASFTVRQVQYTFDDLMMLEDRAIAPSMRILFVVILALATCLLFWTNAINIEIGDLKTKAQFFRESGSVALLIGLFCGLSERALATAIAGRAASFVKGVGGA
;
A
#
# COMPACT_ATOMS: atom_id res chain seq x y z
N MET A 1 -11.12 70.07 53.76
CA MET A 1 -11.41 69.59 52.39
C MET A 1 -10.17 68.93 51.85
N PRO A 2 -10.26 67.82 51.10
CA PRO A 2 -9.09 67.24 50.45
C PRO A 2 -8.48 68.30 49.51
N VAL A 3 -7.16 68.42 49.55
CA VAL A 3 -6.42 69.39 48.73
C VAL A 3 -6.40 68.97 47.25
N PHE A 4 -6.70 67.69 46.97
CA PHE A 4 -6.68 67.08 45.65
C PHE A 4 -7.97 66.33 45.35
N GLU A 5 -8.38 66.33 44.08
CA GLU A 5 -9.54 65.58 43.58
C GLU A 5 -9.16 64.90 42.27
N LYS A 6 -9.32 63.56 42.20
CA LYS A 6 -9.15 62.81 40.95
C LYS A 6 -10.42 62.95 40.10
N LYS A 7 -10.28 63.38 38.84
CA LYS A 7 -11.40 63.55 37.91
C LYS A 7 -11.14 62.78 36.61
N PRO A 8 -12.15 62.10 36.04
CA PRO A 8 -12.00 61.50 34.72
C PRO A 8 -11.74 62.59 33.67
N ALA A 9 -10.90 62.30 32.67
CA ALA A 9 -10.68 63.23 31.57
C ALA A 9 -11.96 63.43 30.76
N ASP A 10 -12.30 64.68 30.41
CA ASP A 10 -13.50 65.00 29.62
C ASP A 10 -13.44 64.42 28.19
N ARG A 11 -12.22 64.25 27.68
CA ARG A 11 -11.90 63.65 26.38
C ARG A 11 -10.71 62.70 26.55
N PRO A 12 -10.94 61.47 27.05
CA PRO A 12 -9.86 60.53 27.28
C PRO A 12 -9.25 60.12 25.94
N ARG A 13 -7.92 60.21 25.85
CA ARG A 13 -7.08 59.78 24.72
C ARG A 13 -6.94 58.26 24.68
N PHE A 14 -7.04 57.62 25.84
CA PHE A 14 -7.06 56.17 26.00
C PHE A 14 -7.93 55.76 27.20
N PRO A 15 -8.39 54.50 27.29
CA PRO A 15 -9.28 54.07 28.36
C PRO A 15 -8.68 54.27 29.76
N GLY A 16 -9.43 54.93 30.65
CA GLY A 16 -9.05 55.11 32.06
C GLY A 16 -8.25 56.38 32.37
N GLU A 17 -8.00 57.27 31.39
CA GLU A 17 -7.30 58.54 31.62
C GLU A 17 -8.04 59.44 32.63
N PHE A 18 -7.28 60.02 33.57
CA PHE A 18 -7.78 60.96 34.58
C PHE A 18 -6.83 62.14 34.75
N TYR A 19 -7.25 63.17 35.50
CA TYR A 19 -6.39 64.25 35.97
C TYR A 19 -6.56 64.48 37.48
N ILE A 20 -5.53 65.01 38.12
CA ILE A 20 -5.56 65.40 39.54
C ILE A 20 -5.78 66.91 39.60
N GLY A 21 -6.97 67.33 40.03
CA GLY A 21 -7.27 68.73 40.32
C GLY A 21 -6.67 69.17 41.64
N ILE A 22 -6.04 70.35 41.69
CA ILE A 22 -5.54 70.98 42.92
C ILE A 22 -6.57 72.02 43.38
N ASN A 23 -7.00 71.96 44.64
CA ASN A 23 -7.87 72.98 45.21
C ASN A 23 -7.08 74.29 45.38
N PRO A 24 -7.45 75.39 44.70
CA PRO A 24 -6.71 76.65 44.74
C PRO A 24 -6.64 77.29 46.13
N ALA A 25 -7.53 76.90 47.06
CA ALA A 25 -7.55 77.41 48.42
C ALA A 25 -6.48 76.77 49.36
N GLY A 26 -5.81 75.70 48.94
CA GLY A 26 -4.80 74.99 49.75
C GLY A 26 -3.40 75.10 49.15
N ALA A 27 -2.45 75.67 49.89
CA ALA A 27 -1.04 75.64 49.48
C ALA A 27 -0.50 74.21 49.56
N ALA A 28 -0.31 73.56 48.41
CA ALA A 28 0.32 72.24 48.33
C ALA A 28 1.81 72.32 48.71
N SER A 29 2.29 71.38 49.51
CA SER A 29 3.73 71.23 49.78
C SER A 29 4.50 70.84 48.52
N ASP A 30 5.80 71.15 48.45
CA ASP A 30 6.61 70.83 47.27
C ASP A 30 6.67 69.33 46.92
N PRO A 31 6.77 68.39 47.89
CA PRO A 31 6.65 66.95 47.61
C PRO A 31 5.33 66.56 46.94
N THR A 32 4.25 67.20 47.34
CA THR A 32 2.90 66.94 46.82
C THR A 32 2.77 67.42 45.38
N LYS A 33 3.32 68.59 45.06
CA LYS A 33 3.39 69.10 43.67
C LYS A 33 4.24 68.19 42.80
N ALA A 34 5.36 67.68 43.32
CA ALA A 34 6.24 66.76 42.60
C ALA A 34 5.55 65.44 42.24
N TYR A 35 4.73 64.89 43.16
CA TYR A 35 3.92 63.71 42.87
C TYR A 35 2.90 63.96 41.76
N VAL A 36 2.11 65.04 41.86
CA VAL A 36 1.10 65.39 40.85
C VAL A 36 1.74 65.59 39.47
N ALA A 37 2.91 66.24 39.41
CA ALA A 37 3.67 66.38 38.18
C ALA A 37 4.11 65.01 37.63
N ALA A 38 4.62 64.11 38.48
CA ALA A 38 5.02 62.77 38.06
C ALA A 38 3.86 61.94 37.51
N VAL A 39 2.66 62.02 38.11
CA VAL A 39 1.45 61.36 37.59
C VAL A 39 1.05 61.95 36.24
N ALA A 40 1.06 63.29 36.10
CA ALA A 40 0.75 63.95 34.85
C ALA A 40 1.73 63.56 33.73
N ASP A 41 3.04 63.53 34.03
CA ASP A 41 4.07 63.10 33.09
C ASP A 41 3.89 61.62 32.68
N ALA A 42 3.48 60.77 33.62
CA ALA A 42 3.18 59.37 33.35
C ALA A 42 1.99 59.21 32.39
N ILE A 43 0.89 59.91 32.63
CA ILE A 43 -0.30 59.89 31.78
C ILE A 43 0.04 60.44 30.38
N GLU A 44 0.83 61.51 30.31
CA GLU A 44 1.27 62.07 29.04
C GLU A 44 2.18 61.11 28.26
N GLN A 45 3.05 60.35 28.93
CA GLN A 45 3.83 59.29 28.28
C GLN A 45 2.91 58.21 27.69
N LEU A 46 1.93 57.71 28.46
CA LEU A 46 0.97 56.71 27.97
C LEU A 46 0.16 57.22 26.76
N ALA A 47 -0.20 58.51 26.77
CA ALA A 47 -0.89 59.16 25.65
C ALA A 47 -0.02 59.29 24.41
N ARG A 48 1.26 59.68 24.56
CA ARG A 48 2.22 59.74 23.45
C ARG A 48 2.38 58.37 22.80
N ASP A 49 2.48 57.32 23.60
CA ASP A 49 2.59 55.95 23.09
C ASP A 49 1.31 55.52 22.34
N GLN A 50 0.12 55.92 22.78
CA GLN A 50 -1.13 55.66 22.05
C GLN A 50 -1.10 56.31 20.66
N VAL A 51 -0.72 57.59 20.59
CA VAL A 51 -0.63 58.31 19.31
C VAL A 51 0.41 57.69 18.38
N ALA A 52 1.55 57.26 18.92
CA ALA A 52 2.57 56.55 18.16
C ALA A 52 2.02 55.23 17.61
N ASP A 53 1.30 54.45 18.42
CA ASP A 53 0.70 53.17 18.03
C ASP A 53 -0.35 53.34 16.92
N ASP A 54 -1.21 54.34 17.04
CA ASP A 54 -2.24 54.65 16.05
C ASP A 54 -1.63 55.03 14.69
N SER A 55 -0.43 55.62 14.69
CA SER A 55 0.28 56.02 13.46
C SER A 55 1.10 54.90 12.81
N ALA A 56 1.48 53.86 13.57
CA ALA A 56 2.47 52.88 13.15
C ALA A 56 1.91 51.71 12.30
N ASN A 57 0.59 51.63 12.12
CA ASN A 57 -0.09 50.54 11.39
C ASN A 57 0.35 49.14 11.89
N TYR A 58 0.38 48.95 13.21
CA TYR A 58 0.68 47.66 13.83
C TYR A 58 -0.40 46.62 13.52
N PRO A 59 -0.05 45.32 13.53
CA PRO A 59 -1.06 44.27 13.46
C PRO A 59 -1.96 44.28 14.70
N ASP A 60 -3.22 43.87 14.52
CA ASP A 60 -4.27 43.99 15.54
C ASP A 60 -3.92 43.30 16.88
N ASN A 61 -3.20 42.18 16.82
CA ASN A 61 -2.69 41.47 18.01
C ASN A 61 -1.73 42.34 18.82
N LEU A 62 -0.72 42.94 18.17
CA LEU A 62 0.25 43.81 18.81
C LEU A 62 -0.42 45.06 19.39
N LEU A 63 -1.31 45.69 18.63
CA LEU A 63 -2.04 46.87 19.09
C LEU A 63 -2.92 46.55 20.31
N LYS A 64 -3.62 45.41 20.28
CA LYS A 64 -4.44 44.93 21.39
C LYS A 64 -3.62 44.73 22.65
N ASP A 65 -2.47 44.06 22.56
CA ASP A 65 -1.65 43.74 23.73
C ASP A 65 -0.97 45.01 24.30
N ARG A 66 -0.56 45.94 23.44
CA ARG A 66 -0.05 47.27 23.86
C ARG A 66 -1.12 48.11 24.55
N ASN A 67 -2.34 48.12 24.02
CA ASN A 67 -3.48 48.79 24.65
C ASN A 67 -3.83 48.15 26.02
N ALA A 68 -3.72 46.83 26.14
CA ALA A 68 -3.92 46.12 27.40
C ALA A 68 -2.84 46.48 28.43
N ALA A 69 -1.56 46.52 28.03
CA ALA A 69 -0.46 46.96 28.89
C ALA A 69 -0.65 48.42 29.38
N ARG A 70 -1.08 49.32 28.47
CA ARG A 70 -1.42 50.71 28.80
C ARG A 70 -2.56 50.80 29.81
N ALA A 71 -3.65 50.06 29.60
CA ALA A 71 -4.80 50.02 30.50
C ALA A 71 -4.44 49.45 31.89
N ALA A 72 -3.57 48.44 31.95
CA ALA A 72 -3.06 47.88 33.20
C ALA A 72 -2.22 48.91 33.97
N ALA A 73 -1.28 49.59 33.28
CA ALA A 73 -0.48 50.65 33.86
C ALA A 73 -1.35 51.80 34.40
N MET A 74 -2.37 52.20 33.64
CA MET A 74 -3.32 53.24 34.02
C MET A 74 -4.13 52.86 35.26
N THR A 75 -4.53 51.60 35.37
CA THR A 75 -5.26 51.07 36.53
C THR A 75 -4.38 51.12 37.80
N VAL A 76 -3.13 50.70 37.70
CA VAL A 76 -2.18 50.75 38.85
C VAL A 76 -1.90 52.21 39.24
N LEU A 77 -1.74 53.11 38.26
CA LEU A 77 -1.55 54.54 38.51
C LEU A 77 -2.77 55.18 39.18
N ALA A 78 -3.99 54.78 38.79
CA ALA A 78 -5.23 55.26 39.40
C ALA A 78 -5.36 54.84 40.87
N VAL A 79 -4.98 53.60 41.20
CA VAL A 79 -4.98 53.11 42.58
C VAL A 79 -3.94 53.84 43.41
N ASP A 80 -2.69 53.98 42.93
CA ASP A 80 -1.65 54.72 43.65
C ASP A 80 -2.06 56.18 43.90
N THR A 81 -2.75 56.80 42.92
CA THR A 81 -3.30 58.16 43.07
C THR A 81 -4.40 58.24 44.14
N ASP A 82 -5.31 57.27 44.21
CA ASP A 82 -6.34 57.24 45.25
C ASP A 82 -5.71 57.09 46.65
N GLU A 83 -4.67 56.27 46.76
CA GLU A 83 -3.93 56.07 47.99
C GLU A 83 -3.17 57.34 48.43
N PHE A 84 -2.62 58.09 47.49
CA PHE A 84 -2.04 59.41 47.73
C PHE A 84 -3.08 60.41 48.22
N ILE A 85 -4.25 60.50 47.55
CA ILE A 85 -5.35 61.40 47.95
C ILE A 85 -5.85 61.07 49.36
N ALA A 86 -5.79 59.81 49.78
CA ALA A 86 -6.12 59.35 51.13
C ALA A 86 -5.08 59.74 52.21
N GLY A 87 -4.00 60.44 51.85
CA GLY A 87 -3.04 61.03 52.80
C GLY A 87 -1.72 60.26 52.98
N ARG A 88 -1.30 59.45 52.00
CA ARG A 88 0.03 58.80 52.02
C ARG A 88 1.18 59.77 51.72
N ASN A 89 2.41 59.32 52.04
CA ASN A 89 3.62 60.12 51.92
C ASN A 89 4.07 60.33 50.45
N ALA A 90 3.83 61.53 49.95
CA ALA A 90 4.13 61.99 48.58
C ALA A 90 5.53 61.65 48.02
N LEU A 91 6.58 61.68 48.86
CA LEU A 91 7.95 61.39 48.41
C LEU A 91 8.12 59.92 48.01
N ALA A 92 7.54 59.00 48.79
CA ALA A 92 7.57 57.57 48.48
C ALA A 92 6.72 57.25 47.24
N ASP A 93 5.63 58.01 47.03
CA ASP A 93 4.69 57.80 45.94
C ASP A 93 5.30 58.18 44.59
N THR A 94 6.14 59.22 44.53
CA THR A 94 6.83 59.61 43.28
C THR A 94 7.76 58.50 42.77
N ALA A 95 8.43 57.77 43.66
CA ALA A 95 9.25 56.62 43.28
C ALA A 95 8.38 55.47 42.74
N ARG A 96 7.18 55.25 43.32
CA ARG A 96 6.21 54.28 42.82
C ARG A 96 5.70 54.62 41.42
N VAL A 97 5.38 55.89 41.13
CA VAL A 97 4.97 56.30 39.77
C VAL A 97 6.05 55.99 38.73
N ARG A 98 7.32 56.28 39.05
CA ARG A 98 8.45 55.91 38.17
C ARG A 98 8.60 54.40 38.01
N GLN A 99 8.37 53.64 39.07
CA GLN A 99 8.36 52.18 39.02
C GLN A 99 7.21 51.65 38.15
N ILE A 100 6.01 52.24 38.23
CA ILE A 100 4.85 51.88 37.39
C ILE A 100 5.20 52.11 35.92
N LEU A 101 5.77 53.26 35.57
CA LEU A 101 6.22 53.55 34.21
C LEU A 101 7.35 52.61 33.76
N GLY A 102 8.31 52.31 34.63
CA GLY A 102 9.37 51.35 34.34
C GLY A 102 8.83 49.95 34.06
N ASN A 103 7.85 49.50 34.84
CA ASN A 103 7.17 48.22 34.63
C ASN A 103 6.38 48.22 33.33
N TYR A 104 5.64 49.29 33.04
CA TYR A 104 4.92 49.45 31.77
C TYR A 104 5.89 49.41 30.57
N ALA A 105 6.98 50.17 30.60
CA ALA A 105 7.99 50.16 29.55
C ALA A 105 8.68 48.80 29.37
N ALA A 106 8.80 48.01 30.45
CA ALA A 106 9.34 46.66 30.40
C ALA A 106 8.34 45.62 29.85
N GLN A 107 7.03 45.83 30.07
CA GLN A 107 5.97 44.88 29.71
C GLN A 107 5.30 45.19 28.36
N ILE A 108 5.50 46.38 27.81
CA ILE A 108 4.86 46.77 26.56
C ILE A 108 5.40 45.92 25.40
N PRO A 109 4.53 45.27 24.62
CA PRO A 109 4.97 44.49 23.47
C PRO A 109 5.71 45.31 22.41
N LYS A 110 6.84 44.79 21.97
CA LYS A 110 7.81 45.43 21.06
C LYS A 110 7.83 44.74 19.69
N PHE A 111 7.37 43.49 19.63
CA PHE A 111 7.32 42.69 18.42
C PHE A 111 5.91 42.16 18.15
N GLY A 112 5.55 42.11 16.87
CA GLY A 112 4.33 41.47 16.40
C GLY A 112 4.57 40.72 15.10
N ALA A 113 3.60 39.94 14.67
CA ALA A 113 3.62 39.27 13.37
C ALA A 113 2.35 39.64 12.59
N ARG A 114 2.51 39.84 11.28
CA ARG A 114 1.38 40.06 10.35
C ARG A 114 1.54 39.19 9.12
N PRO A 115 0.45 38.84 8.41
CA PRO A 115 0.54 38.17 7.12
C PRO A 115 1.50 38.92 6.18
N ALA A 116 2.39 38.20 5.51
CA ALA A 116 3.38 38.81 4.65
C ALA A 116 2.69 39.53 3.48
N ALA A 117 3.13 40.74 3.14
CA ALA A 117 2.51 41.52 2.06
C ALA A 117 2.62 40.81 0.68
N LYS A 118 3.67 39.99 0.52
CA LYS A 118 3.89 39.11 -0.62
C LYS A 118 4.23 37.70 -0.08
N PRO A 119 3.23 36.88 0.22
CA PRO A 119 3.46 35.58 0.84
C PRO A 119 4.26 34.67 -0.10
N ARG A 120 5.36 34.11 0.41
CA ARG A 120 6.20 33.15 -0.34
C ARG A 120 5.64 31.73 -0.27
N PHE A 121 4.84 31.45 0.75
CA PHE A 121 4.10 30.22 0.98
C PHE A 121 2.86 30.56 1.82
N ASP A 122 1.90 29.63 1.91
CA ASP A 122 0.68 29.85 2.69
C ASP A 122 1.01 29.92 4.20
N GLY A 123 0.55 30.98 4.86
CA GLY A 123 0.89 31.26 6.25
C GLY A 123 2.23 31.97 6.47
N ASP A 124 2.89 32.43 5.40
CA ASP A 124 4.06 33.31 5.51
C ASP A 124 3.70 34.65 6.18
N PHE A 125 4.63 35.19 6.96
CA PHE A 125 4.40 36.35 7.81
C PHE A 125 5.64 37.25 7.88
N ASP A 126 5.39 38.54 8.09
CA ASP A 126 6.41 39.55 8.35
C ASP A 126 6.44 39.86 9.85
N VAL A 127 7.65 39.95 10.42
CA VAL A 127 7.83 40.42 11.79
C VAL A 127 7.81 41.94 11.81
N VAL A 128 6.90 42.52 12.58
CA VAL A 128 6.76 43.96 12.77
C VAL A 128 7.45 44.36 14.07
N ARG A 129 8.30 45.37 14.01
CA ARG A 129 9.03 45.92 15.16
C ARG A 129 8.51 47.31 15.47
N VAL A 130 8.42 47.66 16.74
CA VAL A 130 8.19 49.06 17.17
C VAL A 130 9.38 49.92 16.69
N PRO A 131 9.18 51.03 15.97
CA PRO A 131 10.26 51.77 15.30
C PRO A 131 11.41 52.23 16.20
N ASP A 132 11.09 52.63 17.43
CA ASP A 132 12.09 53.18 18.38
C ASP A 132 12.75 52.10 19.26
N HIS A 133 12.31 50.84 19.13
CA HIS A 133 12.89 49.74 19.90
C HIS A 133 14.12 49.18 19.18
N VAL A 134 15.28 49.27 19.83
CA VAL A 134 16.50 48.58 19.41
C VAL A 134 16.54 47.21 20.06
N PRO A 135 16.45 46.11 19.29
CA PRO A 135 16.47 44.78 19.87
C PRO A 135 17.74 44.53 20.68
N THR A 136 17.60 43.87 21.83
CA THR A 136 18.76 43.35 22.54
C THR A 136 19.48 42.29 21.70
N LYS A 137 20.67 41.88 22.11
CA LYS A 137 21.42 40.82 21.41
C LYS A 137 20.60 39.52 21.33
N GLU A 138 19.92 39.16 22.41
CA GLU A 138 19.10 37.97 22.54
C GLU A 138 17.81 38.07 21.70
N GLU A 139 17.14 39.22 21.74
CA GLU A 139 15.97 39.49 20.88
C GLU A 139 16.36 39.42 19.39
N GLN A 140 17.50 39.99 19.00
CA GLN A 140 17.99 39.93 17.62
C GLN A 140 18.33 38.49 17.20
N LEU A 141 18.93 37.67 18.08
CA LEU A 141 19.17 36.25 17.81
C LEU A 141 17.86 35.48 17.56
N PHE A 142 16.81 35.76 18.34
CA PHE A 142 15.49 35.19 18.11
C PHE A 142 14.92 35.60 16.75
N LEU A 143 14.97 36.89 16.42
CA LEU A 143 14.46 37.41 15.14
C LEU A 143 15.21 36.82 13.94
N ASP A 144 16.53 36.65 14.05
CA ASP A 144 17.35 36.00 13.03
C ASP A 144 17.01 34.51 12.87
N ALA A 145 16.74 33.80 13.97
CA ALA A 145 16.30 32.40 13.94
C ALA A 145 14.94 32.24 13.26
N VAL A 146 13.97 33.11 13.56
CA VAL A 146 12.66 33.15 12.90
C VAL A 146 12.84 33.45 11.39
N ALA A 147 13.65 34.45 11.03
CA ALA A 147 13.92 34.81 9.65
C ALA A 147 14.63 33.67 8.88
N ALA A 148 15.52 32.93 9.54
CA ALA A 148 16.15 31.74 8.97
C ALA A 148 15.12 30.61 8.72
N ALA A 149 14.24 30.35 9.67
CA ALA A 149 13.18 29.35 9.53
C ALA A 149 12.21 29.69 8.39
N THR A 150 11.74 30.94 8.29
CA THR A 150 10.81 31.37 7.24
C THR A 150 11.47 31.39 5.85
N ARG A 151 12.74 31.81 5.74
CA ARG A 151 13.51 31.69 4.48
C ARG A 151 13.65 30.25 4.03
N GLU A 152 13.86 29.33 4.97
CA GLU A 152 13.96 27.91 4.64
C GLU A 152 12.62 27.32 4.18
N MET A 153 11.52 27.65 4.83
CA MET A 153 10.17 27.26 4.39
C MET A 153 9.82 27.83 3.01
N ALA A 154 10.24 29.07 2.73
CA ALA A 154 10.07 29.69 1.42
C ALA A 154 10.92 29.01 0.33
N ALA A 155 12.19 28.72 0.61
CA ALA A 155 13.06 27.97 -0.30
C ALA A 155 12.52 26.57 -0.58
N ASP A 156 11.96 25.92 0.45
CA ASP A 156 11.32 24.63 0.32
C ASP A 156 10.08 24.66 -0.59
N LYS A 157 9.23 25.69 -0.44
CA LYS A 157 8.08 25.91 -1.31
C LYS A 157 8.51 26.18 -2.76
N ALA A 158 9.54 26.99 -2.96
CA ALA A 158 10.09 27.25 -4.28
C ALA A 158 10.67 25.98 -4.94
N ALA A 159 11.24 25.06 -4.15
CA ALA A 159 11.74 23.80 -4.68
C ALA A 159 10.64 22.84 -5.14
N GLU A 160 9.38 23.01 -4.69
CA GLU A 160 8.25 22.15 -5.09
C GLU A 160 7.92 22.23 -6.57
N SER A 161 8.13 23.40 -7.21
CA SER A 161 7.91 23.52 -8.66
C SER A 161 9.01 22.87 -9.48
N SER A 162 10.21 22.72 -8.91
CA SER A 162 11.39 22.17 -9.59
C SER A 162 11.55 20.65 -9.46
N LYS A 163 10.91 20.05 -8.45
CA LYS A 163 11.04 18.63 -8.14
C LYS A 163 9.70 17.93 -8.38
N GLU A 164 9.74 16.76 -8.99
CA GLU A 164 8.56 15.92 -9.20
C GLU A 164 8.10 15.27 -7.88
N PHE A 165 7.64 16.07 -6.92
CA PHE A 165 7.01 15.57 -5.71
C PHE A 165 5.60 15.05 -6.02
N SER A 166 5.16 14.02 -5.28
CA SER A 166 3.76 13.59 -5.33
C SER A 166 2.85 14.68 -4.75
N GLN A 167 1.58 14.74 -5.20
CA GLN A 167 0.59 15.69 -4.67
C GLN A 167 0.41 15.53 -3.15
N THR A 168 0.42 14.29 -2.66
CA THR A 168 0.38 13.99 -1.22
C THR A 168 1.59 14.60 -0.50
N SER A 169 2.81 14.43 -1.04
CA SER A 169 4.02 15.01 -0.45
C SER A 169 3.95 16.54 -0.38
N VAL A 170 3.43 17.17 -1.43
CA VAL A 170 3.24 18.63 -1.49
C VAL A 170 2.24 19.10 -0.43
N ALA A 171 1.11 18.41 -0.29
CA ALA A 171 0.10 18.71 0.73
C ALA A 171 0.66 18.57 2.14
N THR A 172 1.32 17.45 2.46
CA THR A 172 1.93 17.22 3.78
C THR A 172 3.00 18.28 4.09
N ARG A 173 3.83 18.67 3.12
CA ARG A 173 4.82 19.74 3.28
C ARG A 173 4.17 21.10 3.53
N HIS A 174 3.05 21.40 2.85
CA HIS A 174 2.25 22.60 3.11
C HIS A 174 1.75 22.63 4.56
N ASP A 175 1.15 21.54 5.04
CA ASP A 175 0.65 21.45 6.42
C ASP A 175 1.77 21.62 7.46
N ILE A 176 2.94 21.01 7.21
CA ILE A 176 4.12 21.17 8.07
C ILE A 176 4.57 22.64 8.12
N ARG A 177 4.61 23.35 6.99
CA ARG A 177 4.97 24.78 6.96
C ARG A 177 3.97 25.63 7.74
N LEU A 178 2.68 25.39 7.55
CA LEU A 178 1.61 26.13 8.22
C LEU A 178 1.66 25.95 9.76
N ASP A 179 1.88 24.73 10.22
CA ASP A 179 2.04 24.38 11.64
C ASP A 179 3.23 25.10 12.29
N ILE A 180 4.40 25.07 11.62
CA ILE A 180 5.61 25.73 12.11
C ILE A 180 5.46 27.26 12.06
N ALA A 181 4.87 27.81 11.00
CA ALA A 181 4.62 29.25 10.89
C ALA A 181 3.71 29.77 12.00
N ARG A 182 2.59 29.08 12.28
CA ARG A 182 1.70 29.40 13.40
C ARG A 182 2.42 29.36 14.75
N THR A 183 3.28 28.37 14.95
CA THR A 183 4.05 28.24 16.19
C THR A 183 5.06 29.38 16.35
N LEU A 184 5.73 29.79 15.27
CA LEU A 184 6.66 30.93 15.29
C LEU A 184 5.93 32.26 15.53
N ILE A 185 4.76 32.47 14.93
CA ILE A 185 3.90 33.65 15.20
C ILE A 185 3.55 33.72 16.69
N ALA A 186 3.08 32.61 17.27
CA ALA A 186 2.76 32.55 18.69
C ALA A 186 3.98 32.75 19.60
N ALA A 187 5.18 32.38 19.15
CA ALA A 187 6.43 32.63 19.88
C ALA A 187 6.80 34.12 19.86
N ILE A 188 6.60 34.83 18.74
CA ILE A 188 6.82 36.28 18.63
C ILE A 188 5.88 37.03 19.58
N GLU A 189 4.57 36.71 19.54
CA GLU A 189 3.55 37.36 20.37
C GLU A 189 3.82 37.18 21.87
N LYS A 190 4.47 36.08 22.28
CA LYS A 190 4.77 35.78 23.68
C LYS A 190 6.06 36.40 24.20
N LEU A 191 6.94 36.89 23.32
CA LEU A 191 8.27 37.37 23.71
C LEU A 191 8.19 38.49 24.75
N ASP A 192 7.29 39.44 24.55
CA ASP A 192 7.23 40.64 25.40
C ASP A 192 6.16 40.54 26.51
N GLY A 193 5.04 39.84 26.26
CA GLY A 193 3.90 39.82 27.18
C GLY A 193 3.98 38.79 28.31
N SER A 194 4.81 37.74 28.17
CA SER A 194 4.86 36.63 29.14
C SER A 194 6.12 36.58 29.99
N GLY A 195 7.02 37.56 29.83
CA GLY A 195 8.34 37.55 30.47
C GLY A 195 9.20 36.37 30.00
N ARG A 196 8.94 35.88 28.77
CA ARG A 196 9.71 34.78 28.22
C ARG A 196 11.11 35.29 27.89
N ASP A 197 12.11 34.60 28.42
CA ASP A 197 13.49 34.91 28.14
C ASP A 197 13.77 34.85 26.63
N ALA A 198 14.35 35.91 26.09
CA ALA A 198 14.60 36.04 24.66
C ALA A 198 15.60 34.99 24.15
N ALA A 199 16.56 34.57 24.99
CA ALA A 199 17.48 33.50 24.62
C ALA A 199 16.75 32.15 24.54
N ALA A 200 15.87 31.82 25.49
CA ALA A 200 15.02 30.63 25.42
C ALA A 200 14.09 30.64 24.19
N ALA A 201 13.53 31.81 23.82
CA ALA A 201 12.73 31.94 22.60
C ALA A 201 13.57 31.70 21.33
N ALA A 202 14.81 32.19 21.29
CA ALA A 202 15.74 31.96 20.19
C ALA A 202 16.05 30.45 20.03
N GLU A 203 16.33 29.74 21.12
CA GLU A 203 16.54 28.29 21.10
C GLU A 203 15.31 27.54 20.59
N GLU A 204 14.11 27.92 21.04
CA GLU A 204 12.86 27.33 20.55
C GLU A 204 12.69 27.54 19.04
N ALA A 205 12.96 28.74 18.52
CA ALA A 205 12.88 29.01 17.08
C ALA A 205 13.87 28.13 16.28
N VAL A 206 15.08 27.91 16.80
CA VAL A 206 16.07 26.98 16.21
C VAL A 206 15.56 25.54 16.25
N LEU A 207 14.98 25.10 17.37
CA LEU A 207 14.40 23.76 17.50
C LEU A 207 13.21 23.56 16.54
N LEU A 208 12.34 24.55 16.38
CA LEU A 208 11.24 24.52 15.42
C LEU A 208 11.74 24.41 13.98
N ARG A 209 12.80 25.13 13.64
CA ARG A 209 13.48 25.00 12.35
C ARG A 209 14.07 23.60 12.14
N GLY A 210 14.74 23.04 13.15
CA GLY A 210 15.27 21.67 13.09
C GLY A 210 14.16 20.62 12.95
N ARG A 211 13.03 20.81 13.66
CA ARG A 211 11.84 19.95 13.54
C ARG A 211 11.22 20.05 12.15
N TYR A 212 11.16 21.25 11.59
CA TYR A 212 10.71 21.48 10.22
C TYR A 212 11.59 20.72 9.22
N GLN A 213 12.91 20.88 9.28
CA GLN A 213 13.88 20.16 8.44
C GLN A 213 13.69 18.65 8.53
N ALA A 214 13.65 18.12 9.75
CA ALA A 214 13.46 16.70 9.98
C ALA A 214 12.14 16.19 9.39
N ARG A 215 11.03 16.93 9.56
CA ARG A 215 9.72 16.55 8.98
C ARG A 215 9.71 16.65 7.46
N ARG A 216 10.27 17.71 6.88
CA ARG A 216 10.43 17.88 5.43
C ARG A 216 11.24 16.73 4.82
N ASP A 217 12.38 16.41 5.41
CA ASP A 217 13.29 15.38 4.90
C ASP A 217 12.70 13.97 5.05
N ARG A 218 11.81 13.77 6.03
CA ARG A 218 11.02 12.53 6.15
C ARG A 218 10.06 12.34 4.98
N VAL A 219 9.36 13.39 4.54
CA VAL A 219 8.44 13.32 3.38
C VAL A 219 9.18 12.93 2.09
N ILE A 220 10.50 13.19 2.01
CA ILE A 220 11.32 12.79 0.86
C ILE A 220 11.66 11.29 0.91
N ARG A 221 11.65 10.65 2.08
CA ARG A 221 11.99 9.23 2.22
C ARG A 221 10.81 8.37 1.82
N ARG A 222 11.04 7.45 0.88
CA ARG A 222 10.05 6.47 0.46
C ARG A 222 9.92 5.37 1.52
N LEU A 223 8.70 4.91 1.78
CA LEU A 223 8.43 3.81 2.71
C LEU A 223 8.86 2.45 2.12
N PHE A 224 8.63 2.27 0.83
CA PHE A 224 9.06 1.11 0.07
C PHE A 224 10.14 1.53 -0.93
N ASN A 225 11.17 0.71 -1.06
CA ASN A 225 12.12 0.81 -2.16
C ASN A 225 11.83 -0.36 -3.10
N VAL A 226 11.36 -0.04 -4.30
CA VAL A 226 11.07 -1.04 -5.33
C VAL A 226 12.23 -1.01 -6.32
N LYS A 227 12.95 -2.11 -6.44
CA LYS A 227 14.03 -2.29 -7.42
C LYS A 227 13.65 -3.35 -8.43
N PHE A 228 13.89 -3.04 -9.69
CA PHE A 228 13.78 -3.99 -10.78
C PHE A 228 15.13 -4.11 -11.47
N GLU A 229 15.70 -5.30 -11.43
CA GLU A 229 16.98 -5.61 -12.07
C GLU A 229 16.73 -6.54 -13.24
N LYS A 230 17.13 -6.09 -14.44
CA LYS A 230 17.12 -6.87 -15.68
C LYS A 230 18.56 -7.04 -16.13
N GLY A 231 19.00 -8.27 -16.38
CA GLY A 231 20.39 -8.51 -16.81
C GLY A 231 20.57 -9.79 -17.63
N PRO A 232 21.77 -9.99 -18.20
CA PRO A 232 22.13 -11.20 -18.93
C PRO A 232 22.32 -12.39 -17.97
N GLY A 233 21.71 -13.54 -18.30
CA GLY A 233 21.56 -14.74 -17.45
C GLY A 233 22.77 -15.22 -16.63
N LYS A 234 24.00 -14.89 -17.03
CA LYS A 234 25.23 -15.38 -16.38
C LYS A 234 25.61 -14.68 -15.07
N ALA A 235 25.07 -13.49 -14.77
CA ALA A 235 25.50 -12.70 -13.60
C ALA A 235 24.80 -13.08 -12.27
N VAL A 236 23.63 -13.72 -12.29
CA VAL A 236 22.78 -13.88 -11.08
C VAL A 236 23.08 -15.11 -10.25
N ALA A 237 23.62 -16.18 -10.85
CA ALA A 237 24.02 -17.36 -10.07
C ALA A 237 25.03 -16.98 -8.98
N ALA A 238 25.86 -15.95 -9.21
CA ALA A 238 26.77 -15.40 -8.22
C ALA A 238 26.07 -14.54 -7.15
N THR A 239 25.07 -13.72 -7.53
CA THR A 239 24.41 -12.78 -6.62
C THR A 239 23.34 -13.44 -5.74
N GLN A 240 22.55 -14.38 -6.27
CA GLN A 240 21.57 -15.15 -5.47
C GLN A 240 22.24 -16.07 -4.44
N ALA A 241 23.40 -16.63 -4.76
CA ALA A 241 24.21 -17.39 -3.80
C ALA A 241 24.72 -16.51 -2.65
N ALA A 242 24.92 -15.20 -2.89
CA ALA A 242 25.41 -14.26 -1.89
C ALA A 242 24.31 -13.66 -0.99
N SER A 243 23.04 -13.65 -1.42
CA SER A 243 21.93 -13.05 -0.66
C SER A 243 21.19 -14.03 0.27
N LEU A 244 21.54 -15.31 0.25
CA LEU A 244 21.00 -16.32 1.17
C LEU A 244 21.89 -16.41 2.43
N PRO A 245 21.40 -16.04 3.63
CA PRO A 245 22.17 -16.17 4.85
C PRO A 245 22.36 -17.65 5.21
N GLY A 246 23.60 -18.15 5.12
CA GLY A 246 24.00 -19.47 5.63
C GLY A 246 24.47 -20.51 4.61
N SER A 247 24.63 -20.16 3.32
CA SER A 247 25.16 -21.11 2.33
C SER A 247 26.69 -21.24 2.46
N ALA A 248 27.15 -22.38 2.98
CA ALA A 248 28.58 -22.71 3.07
C ALA A 248 29.19 -22.76 1.66
N ALA A 249 30.32 -22.07 1.48
CA ALA A 249 31.10 -22.00 0.26
C ALA A 249 31.66 -23.39 -0.15
N GLY A 250 30.80 -24.21 -0.77
CA GLY A 250 31.16 -25.46 -1.43
C GLY A 250 31.70 -25.19 -2.83
N ARG A 251 32.96 -25.56 -3.04
CA ARG A 251 33.75 -25.64 -4.28
C ARG A 251 32.91 -25.65 -5.57
N ALA A 252 32.84 -24.50 -6.25
CA ALA A 252 32.24 -24.38 -7.58
C ALA A 252 33.12 -25.08 -8.62
N GLU A 253 32.63 -26.19 -9.19
CA GLU A 253 33.18 -26.75 -10.42
C GLU A 253 33.00 -25.75 -11.57
N LYS A 254 34.08 -25.53 -12.35
CA LYS A 254 34.04 -24.68 -13.55
C LYS A 254 33.08 -25.31 -14.57
N PRO A 255 32.00 -24.63 -14.97
CA PRO A 255 31.17 -25.11 -16.07
C PRO A 255 31.97 -25.06 -17.37
N GLY A 256 31.90 -26.15 -18.14
CA GLY A 256 32.57 -26.31 -19.43
C GLY A 256 32.21 -25.19 -20.40
N SER A 257 33.22 -24.76 -21.16
CA SER A 257 33.10 -23.82 -22.27
C SER A 257 32.32 -24.48 -23.40
N ASP A 258 31.03 -24.17 -23.50
CA ASP A 258 30.20 -24.55 -24.65
C ASP A 258 29.93 -23.31 -25.52
N ASP A 259 30.04 -23.51 -26.83
CA ASP A 259 30.32 -22.47 -27.81
C ASP A 259 29.09 -21.62 -28.15
N GLY A 260 29.11 -20.37 -27.69
CA GLY A 260 28.92 -19.18 -28.52
C GLY A 260 27.82 -19.13 -29.59
N SER A 261 26.54 -19.28 -29.24
CA SER A 261 25.44 -18.57 -29.97
C SER A 261 24.11 -18.49 -29.21
N GLY A 262 24.07 -18.84 -27.92
CA GLY A 262 22.85 -18.75 -27.12
C GLY A 262 22.54 -17.29 -26.80
N GLU A 263 21.45 -16.74 -27.37
CA GLU A 263 20.78 -15.53 -26.89
C GLU A 263 20.76 -15.59 -25.35
N ASP A 264 21.59 -14.77 -24.70
CA ASP A 264 21.73 -14.75 -23.24
C ASP A 264 20.35 -14.48 -22.64
N ALA A 265 19.71 -15.53 -22.11
CA ALA A 265 18.36 -15.44 -21.61
C ALA A 265 18.31 -14.38 -20.50
N ALA A 266 17.59 -13.28 -20.77
CA ALA A 266 17.44 -12.18 -19.83
C ALA A 266 16.74 -12.68 -18.56
N TYR A 267 17.32 -12.38 -17.40
CA TYR A 267 16.64 -12.57 -16.11
C TYR A 267 15.99 -11.25 -15.69
N ALA A 268 14.95 -11.35 -14.87
CA ALA A 268 14.32 -10.22 -14.20
C ALA A 268 14.11 -10.55 -12.72
N ILE A 269 14.48 -9.62 -11.83
CA ILE A 269 14.28 -9.74 -10.39
C ILE A 269 13.55 -8.49 -9.91
N LEU A 270 12.42 -8.70 -9.22
CA LEU A 270 11.68 -7.67 -8.50
C LEU A 270 12.02 -7.80 -7.01
N ASP A 271 12.68 -6.79 -6.45
CA ASP A 271 13.01 -6.70 -5.02
C ASP A 271 12.25 -5.52 -4.41
N ILE A 272 11.37 -5.82 -3.44
CA ILE A 272 10.57 -4.81 -2.74
C ILE A 272 10.98 -4.85 -1.28
N ARG A 273 11.64 -3.78 -0.82
CA ARG A 273 12.08 -3.66 0.58
C ARG A 273 11.30 -2.60 1.30
N LEU A 274 10.74 -2.96 2.44
CA LEU A 274 10.24 -2.00 3.42
C LEU A 274 11.45 -1.37 4.12
N LEU A 275 11.57 -0.05 4.05
CA LEU A 275 12.64 0.67 4.74
C LEU A 275 12.23 0.86 6.21
N GLY A 276 12.91 0.15 7.12
CA GLY A 276 12.68 0.30 8.56
C GLY A 276 13.24 1.60 9.12
N GLY A 277 12.67 2.08 10.23
CA GLY A 277 13.17 3.24 10.98
C GLY A 277 12.59 4.60 10.53
N LEU A 278 11.32 4.64 10.13
CA LEU A 278 10.65 5.89 9.72
C LEU A 278 9.87 6.49 10.88
N PRO A 279 10.28 7.58 11.51
CA PRO A 279 9.65 8.03 12.75
C PRO A 279 8.13 8.33 12.61
N PRO A 280 7.29 7.99 13.62
CA PRO A 280 5.83 8.09 13.59
C PRO A 280 5.25 9.47 13.19
N PRO A 281 4.00 9.55 12.67
CA PRO A 281 2.98 8.49 12.62
C PRO A 281 3.04 7.56 11.40
N GLU A 282 3.94 7.82 10.43
CA GLU A 282 4.04 7.07 9.17
C GLU A 282 4.95 5.83 9.23
N ASP A 283 5.44 5.44 10.42
CA ASP A 283 6.29 4.23 10.61
C ASP A 283 5.56 2.93 10.22
N LYS A 284 4.23 3.00 10.13
CA LYS A 284 3.38 1.88 9.74
C LYS A 284 2.78 2.20 8.38
N ALA A 285 3.13 1.39 7.38
CA ALA A 285 2.41 1.35 6.12
C ALA A 285 0.90 1.27 6.39
N SER A 286 0.12 2.04 5.63
CA SER A 286 -1.34 1.92 5.72
C SER A 286 -1.74 0.45 5.54
N PRO A 287 -2.80 -0.03 6.20
CA PRO A 287 -3.27 -1.41 6.05
C PRO A 287 -3.44 -1.80 4.58
N GLU A 288 -3.89 -0.85 3.75
CA GLU A 288 -4.06 -0.99 2.31
C GLU A 288 -2.73 -1.21 1.55
N LYS A 289 -1.66 -0.50 1.93
CA LYS A 289 -0.32 -0.71 1.35
C LYS A 289 0.28 -2.06 1.76
N ILE A 290 0.07 -2.47 3.01
CA ILE A 290 0.52 -3.78 3.50
C ILE A 290 -0.20 -4.90 2.75
N ASP A 291 -1.52 -4.79 2.58
CA ASP A 291 -2.32 -5.72 1.81
C ASP A 291 -1.87 -5.76 0.33
N LEU A 292 -1.67 -4.60 -0.31
CA LEU A 292 -1.15 -4.52 -1.67
C LEU A 292 0.23 -5.18 -1.79
N TYR A 293 1.16 -4.90 -0.86
CA TYR A 293 2.47 -5.54 -0.82
C TYR A 293 2.35 -7.08 -0.72
N GLY A 294 1.47 -7.57 0.16
CA GLY A 294 1.17 -8.99 0.28
C GLY A 294 0.64 -9.60 -1.03
N LYS A 295 -0.29 -8.91 -1.70
CA LYS A 295 -0.86 -9.34 -2.98
C LYS A 295 0.17 -9.34 -4.12
N ILE A 296 1.04 -8.34 -4.20
CA ILE A 296 2.13 -8.27 -5.19
C ILE A 296 3.10 -9.42 -4.98
N ASN A 297 3.54 -9.67 -3.74
CA ASN A 297 4.45 -10.76 -3.43
C ASN A 297 3.83 -12.13 -3.72
N LYS A 298 2.56 -12.35 -3.34
CA LYS A 298 1.84 -13.58 -3.69
C LYS A 298 1.79 -13.79 -5.21
N THR A 299 1.49 -12.73 -5.96
CA THR A 299 1.41 -12.78 -7.42
C THR A 299 2.78 -13.08 -8.05
N ASN A 300 3.84 -12.45 -7.56
CA ASN A 300 5.22 -12.72 -7.97
C ASN A 300 5.61 -14.19 -7.73
N THR A 301 5.31 -14.72 -6.54
CA THR A 301 5.57 -16.13 -6.20
C THR A 301 4.85 -17.09 -7.14
N VAL A 302 3.56 -16.86 -7.43
CA VAL A 302 2.79 -17.70 -8.36
C VAL A 302 3.38 -17.64 -9.77
N ILE A 303 3.68 -16.45 -10.29
CA ILE A 303 4.27 -16.29 -11.63
C ILE A 303 5.62 -17.00 -11.71
N ARG A 304 6.48 -16.85 -10.69
CA ARG A 304 7.77 -17.54 -10.62
C ARG A 304 7.60 -19.06 -10.61
N ALA A 305 6.77 -19.59 -9.73
CA ALA A 305 6.53 -21.03 -9.63
C ALA A 305 5.97 -21.62 -10.93
N VAL A 306 5.04 -20.93 -11.59
CA VAL A 306 4.49 -21.36 -12.88
C VAL A 306 5.57 -21.34 -13.97
N CYS A 307 6.36 -20.26 -14.07
CA CYS A 307 7.41 -20.14 -15.08
C CYS A 307 8.55 -21.16 -14.89
N GLU A 308 8.98 -21.40 -13.64
CA GLU A 308 10.02 -22.37 -13.31
C GLU A 308 9.58 -23.79 -13.70
N ARG A 309 8.35 -24.18 -13.36
CA ARG A 309 7.78 -25.48 -13.75
C ARG A 309 7.61 -25.62 -15.27
N LEU A 310 7.26 -24.54 -15.96
CA LEU A 310 7.22 -24.55 -17.43
C LEU A 310 8.62 -24.79 -18.02
N ASP A 311 9.67 -24.21 -17.43
CA ASP A 311 11.07 -24.41 -17.85
C ASP A 311 11.53 -25.87 -17.57
N GLU A 312 11.20 -26.41 -16.39
CA GLU A 312 11.45 -27.82 -16.02
C GLU A 312 10.81 -28.79 -17.01
N ARG A 313 9.55 -28.56 -17.41
CA ARG A 313 8.88 -29.41 -18.40
C ARG A 313 9.50 -29.34 -19.78
N THR A 314 10.02 -28.18 -20.18
CA THR A 314 10.72 -28.09 -21.46
C THR A 314 12.06 -28.81 -21.42
N SER A 315 12.71 -28.90 -20.26
CA SER A 315 14.00 -29.59 -20.10
C SER A 315 13.88 -31.09 -19.85
N GLN A 316 12.83 -31.57 -19.16
CA GLN A 316 12.67 -32.99 -18.80
C GLN A 316 12.19 -33.89 -19.95
N LYS A 317 11.65 -33.32 -21.04
CA LYS A 317 11.12 -34.12 -22.17
C LYS A 317 12.25 -34.72 -23.02
N SER A 318 12.66 -35.94 -22.67
CA SER A 318 13.58 -36.76 -23.46
C SER A 318 12.86 -37.53 -24.59
N GLY A 319 13.52 -37.57 -25.76
CA GLY A 319 13.35 -38.53 -26.88
C GLY A 319 11.96 -38.80 -27.44
N LEU A 320 11.10 -39.47 -26.67
CA LEU A 320 9.83 -40.03 -27.15
C LEU A 320 8.68 -39.01 -27.08
N ALA A 321 8.66 -38.13 -26.08
CA ALA A 321 7.63 -37.09 -25.96
C ALA A 321 7.74 -36.02 -27.07
N LEU A 322 8.96 -35.76 -27.54
CA LEU A 322 9.27 -34.84 -28.64
C LEU A 322 8.68 -35.27 -29.99
N MET A 323 8.44 -36.57 -30.20
CA MET A 323 7.81 -37.05 -31.45
C MET A 323 6.31 -36.76 -31.52
N PHE A 324 5.62 -36.60 -30.38
CA PHE A 324 4.15 -36.61 -30.34
C PHE A 324 3.50 -35.30 -29.91
N GLU A 325 4.20 -34.43 -29.18
CA GLU A 325 3.71 -33.06 -28.93
C GLU A 325 4.18 -32.12 -30.04
N GLY A 326 3.34 -31.99 -31.07
CA GLY A 326 3.59 -31.15 -32.23
C GLY A 326 3.93 -29.70 -31.87
N ARG A 327 4.99 -29.18 -32.50
CA ARG A 327 5.39 -27.77 -32.85
C ARG A 327 5.11 -26.58 -31.91
N ASN A 328 4.41 -26.73 -30.80
CA ASN A 328 3.96 -25.64 -29.93
C ASN A 328 4.76 -25.52 -28.63
N ALA A 329 5.80 -26.34 -28.44
CA ALA A 329 6.76 -26.16 -27.35
C ALA A 329 7.58 -24.90 -27.65
N LYS A 330 7.26 -23.81 -26.93
CA LYS A 330 8.08 -22.60 -26.95
C LYS A 330 9.50 -22.95 -26.45
N PRO A 331 10.57 -22.45 -27.08
CA PRO A 331 11.92 -22.63 -26.55
C PRO A 331 12.02 -22.01 -25.16
N ALA A 332 12.82 -22.59 -24.26
CA ALA A 332 13.02 -22.16 -22.87
C ALA A 332 13.21 -20.63 -22.72
N GLY A 333 13.86 -19.98 -23.70
CA GLY A 333 14.01 -18.52 -23.75
C GLY A 333 12.70 -17.73 -23.78
N GLN A 334 11.60 -18.26 -24.34
CA GLN A 334 10.31 -17.56 -24.37
C GLN A 334 9.60 -17.57 -23.01
N VAL A 335 9.77 -18.62 -22.19
CA VAL A 335 9.20 -18.67 -20.83
C VAL A 335 9.85 -17.60 -19.95
N ARG A 336 11.17 -17.42 -20.09
CA ARG A 336 11.91 -16.36 -19.38
C ARG A 336 11.56 -14.96 -19.88
N LYS A 337 11.37 -14.78 -21.19
CA LYS A 337 10.87 -13.50 -21.76
C LYS A 337 9.49 -13.16 -21.19
N LEU A 338 8.58 -14.14 -21.11
CA LEU A 338 7.25 -13.96 -20.51
C LEU A 338 7.34 -13.58 -19.02
N GLN A 339 8.16 -14.30 -18.25
CA GLN A 339 8.38 -13.99 -16.83
C GLN A 339 8.88 -12.55 -16.65
N ALA A 340 9.84 -12.11 -17.47
CA ALA A 340 10.38 -10.76 -17.39
C ALA A 340 9.34 -9.68 -17.68
N GLU A 341 8.49 -9.88 -18.69
CA GLU A 341 7.41 -8.96 -19.04
C GLU A 341 6.41 -8.80 -17.89
N PHE A 342 6.00 -9.90 -17.25
CA PHE A 342 5.08 -9.85 -16.13
C PHE A 342 5.72 -9.27 -14.86
N LEU A 343 7.00 -9.52 -14.60
CA LEU A 343 7.71 -8.88 -13.49
C LEU A 343 7.87 -7.37 -13.70
N GLU A 344 8.03 -6.93 -14.95
CA GLU A 344 8.05 -5.51 -15.30
C GLU A 344 6.68 -4.84 -15.07
N LYS A 345 5.59 -5.51 -15.42
CA LYS A 345 4.22 -5.05 -15.08
C LYS A 345 4.02 -4.97 -13.56
N LEU A 346 4.44 -6.00 -12.81
CA LEU A 346 4.39 -5.99 -11.34
C LEU A 346 5.26 -4.90 -10.71
N TYR A 347 6.41 -4.61 -11.29
CA TYR A 347 7.25 -3.48 -10.88
C TYR A 347 6.49 -2.16 -11.05
N GLY A 348 5.84 -1.94 -12.20
CA GLY A 348 4.98 -0.76 -12.43
C GLY A 348 3.89 -0.62 -11.36
N VAL A 349 3.19 -1.73 -11.05
CA VAL A 349 2.17 -1.77 -9.99
C VAL A 349 2.77 -1.42 -8.62
N ALA A 350 3.93 -1.98 -8.29
CA ALA A 350 4.62 -1.73 -7.02
C ALA A 350 5.06 -0.26 -6.88
N VAL A 351 5.62 0.33 -7.93
CA VAL A 351 6.02 1.76 -7.93
C VAL A 351 4.80 2.66 -7.75
N ILE A 352 3.72 2.40 -8.48
CA ILE A 352 2.51 3.22 -8.43
C ILE A 352 1.83 3.11 -7.05
N GLY A 353 1.65 1.90 -6.53
CA GLY A 353 0.88 1.68 -5.31
C GLY A 353 1.68 1.79 -4.01
N LEU A 354 2.95 1.37 -4.00
CA LEU A 354 3.78 1.39 -2.79
C LEU A 354 4.60 2.68 -2.65
N GLU A 355 5.16 3.21 -3.76
CA GLU A 355 5.95 4.44 -3.72
C GLU A 355 5.12 5.73 -3.91
N ARG A 356 4.09 5.73 -4.78
CA ARG A 356 3.37 6.95 -5.19
C ARG A 356 1.97 7.15 -4.58
N ASP A 357 1.58 6.34 -3.59
CA ASP A 357 0.29 6.40 -2.87
C ASP A 357 -0.98 6.10 -3.69
N PHE A 358 -0.89 5.58 -4.92
CA PHE A 358 -2.07 5.27 -5.73
C PHE A 358 -2.49 3.80 -5.56
N VAL A 359 -2.89 3.43 -4.34
CA VAL A 359 -3.20 2.04 -3.98
C VAL A 359 -4.36 1.47 -4.79
N ASP A 360 -5.44 2.22 -4.99
CA ASP A 360 -6.62 1.75 -5.73
C ASP A 360 -6.31 1.44 -7.19
N VAL A 361 -5.57 2.34 -7.86
CA VAL A 361 -5.13 2.16 -9.24
C VAL A 361 -4.21 0.94 -9.33
N ALA A 362 -3.27 0.80 -8.40
CA ALA A 362 -2.37 -0.35 -8.35
C ALA A 362 -3.13 -1.67 -8.11
N GLN A 363 -4.16 -1.70 -7.28
CA GLN A 363 -5.00 -2.88 -7.06
C GLN A 363 -5.79 -3.28 -8.31
N ALA A 364 -6.34 -2.30 -9.03
CA ALA A 364 -7.04 -2.54 -10.29
C ALA A 364 -6.07 -3.13 -11.34
N THR A 365 -4.91 -2.51 -11.54
CA THR A 365 -3.89 -3.00 -12.49
C THR A 365 -3.31 -4.35 -12.08
N LEU A 366 -3.16 -4.62 -10.77
CA LEU A 366 -2.74 -5.94 -10.29
C LEU A 366 -3.77 -7.01 -10.64
N THR A 367 -5.05 -6.71 -10.49
CA THR A 367 -6.14 -7.63 -10.83
C THR A 367 -6.18 -7.90 -12.34
N GLU A 368 -6.01 -6.86 -13.15
CA GLU A 368 -5.89 -6.98 -14.59
C GLU A 368 -4.67 -7.83 -14.99
N THR A 369 -3.49 -7.57 -14.42
CA THR A 369 -2.27 -8.35 -14.67
C THR A 369 -2.43 -9.82 -14.29
N ARG A 370 -3.10 -10.10 -13.16
CA ARG A 370 -3.43 -11.48 -12.74
C ARG A 370 -4.37 -12.16 -13.72
N ASN A 371 -5.40 -11.46 -14.18
CA ASN A 371 -6.37 -11.98 -15.15
C ASN A 371 -5.73 -12.23 -16.51
N GLU A 372 -4.84 -11.35 -16.96
CA GLU A 372 -4.07 -11.51 -18.20
C GLU A 372 -3.15 -12.74 -18.12
N PHE A 373 -2.36 -12.85 -17.05
CA PHE A 373 -1.50 -14.01 -16.82
C PHE A 373 -2.31 -15.31 -16.76
N PHE A 374 -3.43 -15.29 -16.02
CA PHE A 374 -4.34 -16.41 -15.91
C PHE A 374 -4.93 -16.80 -17.27
N ALA A 375 -5.42 -15.85 -18.07
CA ALA A 375 -6.01 -16.13 -19.37
C ALA A 375 -4.99 -16.78 -20.34
N LEU A 376 -3.74 -16.32 -20.32
CA LEU A 376 -2.66 -16.87 -21.15
C LEU A 376 -2.27 -18.29 -20.70
N GLU A 377 -2.04 -18.50 -19.40
CA GLU A 377 -1.53 -19.78 -18.90
C GLU A 377 -2.60 -20.83 -18.65
N ALA A 378 -3.79 -20.46 -18.16
CA ALA A 378 -4.88 -21.42 -17.93
C ALA A 378 -5.34 -22.06 -19.25
N GLY A 379 -5.43 -21.26 -20.33
CA GLY A 379 -5.75 -21.78 -21.67
C GLY A 379 -4.70 -22.78 -22.15
N ARG A 380 -3.42 -22.47 -21.94
CA ARG A 380 -2.31 -23.32 -22.33
C ARG A 380 -2.24 -24.62 -21.54
N ILE A 381 -2.34 -24.55 -20.21
CA ILE A 381 -2.32 -25.73 -19.32
C ILE A 381 -3.51 -26.64 -19.65
N LYS A 382 -4.70 -26.07 -19.84
CA LYS A 382 -5.89 -26.82 -20.25
C LYS A 382 -5.66 -27.51 -21.59
N GLY A 383 -5.13 -26.78 -22.59
CA GLY A 383 -4.85 -27.31 -23.91
C GLY A 383 -3.83 -28.45 -23.89
N ALA A 384 -2.74 -28.32 -23.11
CA ALA A 384 -1.74 -29.37 -22.97
C ALA A 384 -2.34 -30.65 -22.36
N HIS A 385 -3.13 -30.51 -21.28
CA HIS A 385 -3.74 -31.66 -20.62
C HIS A 385 -4.84 -32.30 -21.49
N SER A 386 -5.68 -31.50 -22.16
CA SER A 386 -6.73 -32.02 -23.04
C SER A 386 -6.14 -32.73 -24.26
N ASN A 387 -5.05 -32.21 -24.83
CA ASN A 387 -4.40 -32.81 -25.99
C ASN A 387 -3.65 -34.08 -25.61
N GLY A 388 -2.97 -34.10 -24.46
CA GLY A 388 -2.37 -35.32 -23.92
C GLY A 388 -3.42 -36.41 -23.70
N LEU A 389 -4.54 -36.07 -23.06
CA LEU A 389 -5.65 -37.01 -22.85
C LEU A 389 -6.28 -37.48 -24.18
N ALA A 390 -6.48 -36.57 -25.14
CA ALA A 390 -6.99 -36.91 -26.47
C ALA A 390 -6.10 -37.93 -27.18
N LEU A 391 -4.78 -37.72 -27.10
CA LEU A 391 -3.80 -38.56 -27.74
C LEU A 391 -3.78 -39.97 -27.13
N PHE A 392 -3.76 -40.08 -25.80
CA PHE A 392 -3.84 -41.38 -25.13
C PHE A 392 -5.17 -42.08 -25.38
N ALA A 393 -6.29 -41.35 -25.37
CA ALA A 393 -7.60 -41.91 -25.68
C ALA A 393 -7.66 -42.40 -27.14
N PHE A 394 -7.08 -41.65 -28.08
CA PHE A 394 -7.00 -42.02 -29.48
C PHE A 394 -6.15 -43.27 -29.69
N PHE A 395 -4.92 -43.30 -29.18
CA PHE A 395 -4.06 -44.49 -29.31
C PHE A 395 -4.66 -45.71 -28.61
N GLY A 396 -5.19 -45.55 -27.39
CA GLY A 396 -5.89 -46.62 -26.69
C GLY A 396 -7.07 -47.16 -27.50
N SER A 397 -7.85 -46.27 -28.11
CA SER A 397 -8.97 -46.64 -28.99
C SER A 397 -8.51 -47.37 -30.25
N VAL A 398 -7.45 -46.89 -30.92
CA VAL A 398 -6.88 -47.54 -32.11
C VAL A 398 -6.35 -48.93 -31.78
N VAL A 399 -5.63 -49.10 -30.67
CA VAL A 399 -5.14 -50.42 -30.22
C VAL A 399 -6.31 -51.37 -29.93
N LEU A 400 -7.36 -50.89 -29.25
CA LEU A 400 -8.54 -51.71 -28.97
C LEU A 400 -9.34 -52.07 -30.23
N LEU A 401 -9.47 -51.15 -31.18
CA LEU A 401 -10.16 -51.37 -32.45
C LEU A 401 -9.39 -52.33 -33.36
N THR A 402 -8.05 -52.21 -33.42
CA THR A 402 -7.21 -53.16 -34.18
C THR A 402 -7.28 -54.56 -33.58
N ALA A 403 -7.25 -54.70 -32.25
CA ALA A 403 -7.46 -55.98 -31.57
C ALA A 403 -8.85 -56.57 -31.86
N TYR A 404 -9.90 -55.73 -31.86
CA TYR A 404 -11.25 -56.14 -32.22
C TYR A 404 -11.33 -56.63 -33.68
N ALA A 405 -10.77 -55.88 -34.63
CA ALA A 405 -10.76 -56.23 -36.04
C ALA A 405 -9.96 -57.51 -36.30
N TRP A 406 -8.83 -57.69 -35.61
CA TRP A 406 -8.04 -58.91 -35.66
C TRP A 406 -8.84 -60.14 -35.20
N ILE A 407 -9.50 -60.06 -34.03
CA ILE A 407 -10.36 -61.13 -33.52
C ILE A 407 -11.53 -61.40 -34.48
N TRP A 408 -12.08 -60.36 -35.11
CA TRP A 408 -13.17 -60.53 -36.07
C TRP A 408 -12.71 -61.24 -37.35
N LEU A 409 -11.55 -60.86 -37.90
CA LEU A 409 -10.98 -61.44 -39.12
C LEU A 409 -10.51 -62.89 -38.92
N GLU A 410 -9.78 -63.17 -37.85
CA GLU A 410 -9.20 -64.51 -37.59
C GLU A 410 -10.30 -65.58 -37.39
N PHE A 411 -11.41 -65.21 -36.76
CA PHE A 411 -12.53 -66.11 -36.49
C PHE A 411 -13.64 -66.04 -37.54
N ALA A 412 -13.44 -65.29 -38.63
CA ALA A 412 -14.41 -65.16 -39.71
C ALA A 412 -14.57 -66.45 -40.54
N ASP A 413 -13.60 -67.35 -40.60
CA ASP A 413 -13.64 -68.52 -41.51
C ASP A 413 -13.73 -69.88 -40.80
N SER A 414 -13.40 -69.95 -39.50
CA SER A 414 -13.41 -71.21 -38.74
C SER A 414 -14.82 -71.60 -38.26
N SER A 415 -15.26 -72.85 -38.46
CA SER A 415 -16.50 -73.40 -37.88
C SER A 415 -16.52 -73.50 -36.35
N VAL A 416 -15.41 -73.15 -35.68
CA VAL A 416 -15.21 -73.10 -34.21
C VAL A 416 -15.68 -71.74 -33.62
N ARG A 417 -16.68 -71.09 -34.25
CA ARG A 417 -17.11 -69.72 -33.88
C ARG A 417 -17.75 -69.61 -32.48
N TYR A 418 -18.21 -70.71 -31.89
CA TYR A 418 -19.16 -70.63 -30.76
C TYR A 418 -18.56 -70.85 -29.37
N GLU A 419 -17.37 -71.44 -29.26
CA GLU A 419 -16.82 -71.81 -27.94
C GLU A 419 -15.66 -70.92 -27.45
N SER A 420 -15.05 -70.11 -28.31
CA SER A 420 -13.92 -69.27 -27.86
C SER A 420 -14.42 -68.09 -27.01
N TRP A 421 -13.95 -68.03 -25.76
CA TRP A 421 -14.29 -66.98 -24.80
C TRP A 421 -14.00 -65.57 -25.36
N LEU A 422 -12.89 -65.41 -26.09
CA LEU A 422 -12.50 -64.15 -26.72
C LEU A 422 -13.51 -63.65 -27.75
N TYR A 423 -14.07 -64.54 -28.57
CA TYR A 423 -15.08 -64.14 -29.56
C TYR A 423 -16.41 -63.75 -28.91
N GLN A 424 -16.79 -64.40 -27.80
CA GLN A 424 -17.97 -64.06 -27.01
C GLN A 424 -17.86 -62.70 -26.31
N HIS A 425 -16.64 -62.28 -25.94
CA HIS A 425 -16.38 -61.04 -25.21
C HIS A 425 -15.83 -59.91 -26.10
N ARG A 426 -15.80 -60.06 -27.42
CA ARG A 426 -15.27 -59.04 -28.35
C ARG A 426 -15.89 -57.65 -28.16
N ASN A 427 -17.17 -57.59 -27.78
CA ASN A 427 -17.88 -56.32 -27.57
C ASN A 427 -17.39 -55.55 -26.32
N PHE A 428 -16.64 -56.19 -25.42
CA PHE A 428 -16.01 -55.53 -24.28
C PHE A 428 -14.89 -54.59 -24.74
N LEU A 429 -14.21 -54.92 -25.85
CA LEU A 429 -13.20 -54.05 -26.45
C LEU A 429 -13.82 -52.78 -27.07
N LEU A 430 -15.00 -52.92 -27.68
CA LEU A 430 -15.77 -51.77 -28.19
C LEU A 430 -16.29 -50.89 -27.06
N ALA A 431 -16.73 -51.48 -25.95
CA ALA A 431 -17.10 -50.73 -24.75
C ALA A 431 -15.90 -50.01 -24.13
N ALA A 432 -14.72 -50.64 -24.07
CA ALA A 432 -13.49 -50.00 -23.63
C ALA A 432 -13.08 -48.83 -24.54
N CYS A 433 -13.23 -48.97 -25.87
CA CYS A 433 -13.03 -47.89 -26.83
C CYS A 433 -14.01 -46.72 -26.59
N GLY A 434 -15.29 -47.02 -26.44
CA GLY A 434 -16.31 -46.02 -26.09
C GLY A 434 -15.98 -45.31 -24.78
N ALA A 435 -15.52 -46.04 -23.77
CA ALA A 435 -15.12 -45.49 -22.48
C ALA A 435 -13.93 -44.53 -22.59
N ALA A 436 -12.89 -44.91 -23.34
CA ALA A 436 -11.73 -44.05 -23.58
C ALA A 436 -12.11 -42.72 -24.27
N VAL A 437 -12.92 -42.80 -25.33
CA VAL A 437 -13.43 -41.61 -26.05
C VAL A 437 -14.35 -40.78 -25.15
N GLY A 438 -15.23 -41.44 -24.38
CA GLY A 438 -16.15 -40.79 -23.46
C GLY A 438 -15.44 -40.06 -22.32
N THR A 439 -14.34 -40.61 -21.79
CA THR A 439 -13.52 -39.94 -20.77
C THR A 439 -12.86 -38.68 -21.32
N TRP A 440 -12.34 -38.73 -22.55
CA TRP A 440 -11.83 -37.53 -23.22
C TRP A 440 -12.93 -36.49 -23.43
N ALA A 441 -14.09 -36.86 -23.98
CA ALA A 441 -15.22 -35.97 -24.18
C ALA A 441 -15.76 -35.37 -22.86
N SER A 442 -15.77 -36.16 -21.78
CA SER A 442 -16.13 -35.67 -20.44
C SER A 442 -15.18 -34.58 -19.96
N PHE A 443 -13.88 -34.71 -20.26
CA PHE A 443 -12.88 -33.73 -19.85
C PHE A 443 -12.96 -32.44 -20.65
N THR A 444 -13.22 -32.51 -21.95
CA THR A 444 -13.30 -31.32 -22.82
C THR A 444 -14.51 -30.45 -22.51
N VAL A 445 -15.66 -31.06 -22.20
CA VAL A 445 -16.90 -30.36 -21.84
C VAL A 445 -16.82 -29.71 -20.45
N ARG A 446 -16.03 -30.25 -19.54
CA ARG A 446 -15.88 -29.68 -18.19
C ARG A 446 -15.15 -28.33 -18.27
N GLN A 447 -15.87 -27.26 -17.93
CA GLN A 447 -15.25 -26.00 -17.57
C GLN A 447 -14.67 -26.15 -16.16
N VAL A 448 -13.37 -26.40 -16.07
CA VAL A 448 -12.72 -26.37 -14.77
C VAL A 448 -12.54 -24.90 -14.40
N GLN A 449 -13.24 -24.45 -13.37
CA GLN A 449 -13.09 -23.11 -12.81
C GLN A 449 -11.77 -23.12 -12.02
N TYR A 450 -10.70 -22.66 -12.65
CA TYR A 450 -9.43 -22.45 -11.98
C TYR A 450 -9.41 -21.03 -11.42
N THR A 451 -8.95 -20.85 -10.19
CA THR A 451 -8.55 -19.54 -9.70
C THR A 451 -7.06 -19.31 -9.95
N PHE A 452 -6.63 -18.04 -9.93
CA PHE A 452 -5.21 -17.70 -10.07
C PHE A 452 -4.33 -18.41 -9.03
N ASP A 453 -4.83 -18.57 -7.80
CA ASP A 453 -4.09 -19.22 -6.73
C ASP A 453 -4.00 -20.74 -6.94
N ASP A 454 -5.00 -21.34 -7.60
CA ASP A 454 -5.01 -22.77 -7.91
C ASP A 454 -3.99 -23.15 -9.00
N LEU A 455 -3.53 -22.21 -9.82
CA LEU A 455 -2.47 -22.47 -10.82
C LEU A 455 -1.22 -23.07 -10.19
N MET A 456 -0.93 -22.71 -8.92
CA MET A 456 0.23 -23.25 -8.20
C MET A 456 0.01 -24.69 -7.72
N MET A 457 -1.23 -25.08 -7.39
CA MET A 457 -1.57 -26.42 -6.89
C MET A 457 -2.00 -27.41 -7.97
N LEU A 458 -2.36 -26.92 -9.15
CA LEU A 458 -3.13 -27.69 -10.12
C LEU A 458 -2.42 -28.95 -10.63
N GLU A 459 -1.10 -28.96 -10.62
CA GLU A 459 -0.33 -30.00 -11.29
C GLU A 459 0.16 -31.09 -10.35
N ASP A 460 0.38 -30.78 -9.07
CA ASP A 460 0.82 -31.78 -8.08
C ASP A 460 -0.29 -32.79 -7.73
N ARG A 461 -1.56 -32.48 -8.06
CA ARG A 461 -2.72 -33.36 -7.81
C ARG A 461 -3.40 -33.86 -9.07
N ALA A 462 -2.91 -33.52 -10.26
CA ALA A 462 -3.46 -34.06 -11.49
C ALA A 462 -3.00 -35.51 -11.65
N ILE A 463 -3.88 -36.47 -11.35
CA ILE A 463 -3.69 -37.88 -11.70
C ILE A 463 -3.28 -37.94 -13.17
N ALA A 464 -2.20 -38.67 -13.47
CA ALA A 464 -1.69 -38.81 -14.84
C ALA A 464 -2.85 -39.17 -15.79
N PRO A 465 -3.02 -38.45 -16.93
CA PRO A 465 -4.11 -38.70 -17.88
C PRO A 465 -4.28 -40.17 -18.27
N SER A 466 -3.16 -40.90 -18.37
CA SER A 466 -3.11 -42.34 -18.65
C SER A 466 -3.78 -43.19 -17.58
N MET A 467 -3.49 -42.94 -16.29
CA MET A 467 -4.08 -43.67 -15.17
C MET A 467 -5.59 -43.45 -15.09
N ARG A 468 -6.04 -42.25 -15.45
CA ARG A 468 -7.46 -41.91 -15.48
C ARG A 468 -8.22 -42.68 -16.56
N ILE A 469 -7.70 -42.73 -17.78
CA ILE A 469 -8.31 -43.52 -18.87
C ILE A 469 -8.31 -45.01 -18.50
N LEU A 470 -7.19 -45.53 -17.98
CA LEU A 470 -7.09 -46.92 -17.55
C LEU A 470 -8.14 -47.27 -16.50
N PHE A 471 -8.31 -46.41 -15.49
CA PHE A 471 -9.31 -46.60 -14.44
C PHE A 471 -10.72 -46.66 -15.01
N VAL A 472 -11.09 -45.75 -15.92
CA VAL A 472 -12.43 -45.73 -16.52
C VAL A 472 -12.67 -46.93 -17.44
N VAL A 473 -11.66 -47.35 -18.18
CA VAL A 473 -11.73 -48.58 -18.99
C VAL A 473 -11.98 -49.79 -18.10
N ILE A 474 -11.27 -49.93 -16.97
CA ILE A 474 -11.49 -51.03 -16.02
C ILE A 474 -12.92 -51.01 -15.46
N LEU A 475 -13.43 -49.82 -15.08
CA LEU A 475 -14.82 -49.69 -14.61
C LEU A 475 -15.85 -50.02 -15.69
N ALA A 476 -15.60 -49.63 -16.94
CA ALA A 476 -16.45 -49.97 -18.07
C ALA A 476 -16.49 -51.48 -18.31
N LEU A 477 -15.33 -52.15 -18.26
CA LEU A 477 -15.23 -53.61 -18.37
C LEU A 477 -15.96 -54.33 -17.22
N ALA A 478 -15.83 -53.84 -15.99
CA ALA A 478 -16.57 -54.38 -14.85
C ALA A 478 -18.09 -54.23 -15.03
N THR A 479 -18.53 -53.09 -15.58
CA THR A 479 -19.95 -52.85 -15.89
C THR A 479 -20.45 -53.79 -17.00
N CYS A 480 -19.65 -54.02 -18.04
CA CYS A 480 -19.97 -55.02 -19.07
C CYS A 480 -20.09 -56.43 -18.49
N LEU A 481 -19.26 -56.79 -17.50
CA LEU A 481 -19.35 -58.08 -16.82
C LEU A 481 -20.66 -58.22 -16.03
N LEU A 482 -21.15 -57.14 -15.41
CA LEU A 482 -22.44 -57.13 -14.71
C LEU A 482 -23.64 -57.26 -15.66
N PHE A 483 -23.57 -56.68 -16.85
CA PHE A 483 -24.58 -56.89 -17.89
C PHE A 483 -24.54 -58.33 -18.43
N TRP A 484 -23.34 -58.90 -18.57
CA TRP A 484 -23.17 -60.27 -19.01
C TRP A 484 -23.77 -61.29 -18.04
N THR A 485 -23.59 -61.09 -16.74
CA THR A 485 -24.15 -61.96 -15.69
C THR A 485 -25.65 -61.74 -15.46
N ASN A 486 -26.28 -60.81 -16.20
CA ASN A 486 -27.64 -60.31 -15.95
C ASN A 486 -27.84 -59.78 -14.52
N ALA A 487 -26.76 -59.41 -13.81
CA ALA A 487 -26.83 -58.84 -12.47
C ALA A 487 -27.48 -57.45 -12.48
N ILE A 488 -27.35 -56.74 -13.61
CA ILE A 488 -27.99 -55.45 -13.86
C ILE A 488 -28.67 -55.55 -15.22
N ASN A 489 -29.94 -55.13 -15.31
CA ASN A 489 -30.64 -54.97 -16.58
C ASN A 489 -31.23 -53.56 -16.60
N ILE A 490 -30.76 -52.71 -17.51
CA ILE A 490 -31.20 -51.32 -17.63
C ILE A 490 -31.93 -51.20 -18.96
N GLU A 491 -33.21 -50.89 -18.91
CA GLU A 491 -34.00 -50.61 -20.10
C GLU A 491 -34.12 -49.08 -20.24
N ILE A 492 -33.49 -48.51 -21.27
CA ILE A 492 -33.57 -47.07 -21.58
C ILE A 492 -34.26 -46.91 -22.93
N GLY A 493 -35.55 -46.55 -22.92
CA GLY A 493 -36.36 -46.49 -24.14
C GLY A 493 -36.50 -47.86 -24.80
N ASP A 494 -36.14 -47.99 -26.07
CA ASP A 494 -36.13 -49.27 -26.83
C ASP A 494 -34.82 -50.08 -26.67
N LEU A 495 -33.80 -49.55 -25.98
CA LEU A 495 -32.54 -50.25 -25.75
C LEU A 495 -32.70 -51.26 -24.61
N LYS A 496 -32.78 -52.54 -24.97
CA LYS A 496 -32.76 -53.66 -24.02
C LYS A 496 -31.32 -54.15 -23.83
N THR A 497 -30.73 -53.94 -22.65
CA THR A 497 -29.37 -54.40 -22.32
C THR A 497 -29.31 -55.88 -21.95
N LYS A 498 -30.18 -56.72 -22.51
CA LYS A 498 -30.16 -58.17 -22.24
C LYS A 498 -28.89 -58.79 -22.84
N ALA A 499 -28.30 -59.78 -22.16
CA ALA A 499 -27.04 -60.41 -22.58
C ALA A 499 -27.04 -60.89 -24.05
N GLN A 500 -28.20 -61.28 -24.60
CA GLN A 500 -28.36 -61.69 -25.99
C GLN A 500 -28.22 -60.52 -26.98
N PHE A 501 -28.84 -59.37 -26.71
CA PHE A 501 -28.72 -58.15 -27.52
C PHE A 501 -27.32 -57.53 -27.42
N PHE A 502 -26.68 -57.62 -26.26
CA PHE A 502 -25.31 -57.16 -26.06
C PHE A 502 -24.28 -57.98 -26.86
N ARG A 503 -24.56 -59.25 -27.16
CA ARG A 503 -23.70 -60.10 -28.02
C ARG A 503 -23.82 -59.77 -29.50
N GLU A 504 -25.02 -59.44 -29.96
CA GLU A 504 -25.32 -59.23 -31.38
C GLU A 504 -25.05 -57.80 -31.86
N SER A 505 -25.19 -56.79 -30.99
CA SER A 505 -25.08 -55.38 -31.37
C SER A 505 -23.86 -54.69 -30.76
N GLY A 506 -22.78 -54.57 -31.56
CA GLY A 506 -21.56 -53.86 -31.16
C GLY A 506 -21.75 -52.36 -30.90
N SER A 507 -22.76 -51.74 -31.52
CA SER A 507 -23.09 -50.31 -31.32
C SER A 507 -23.60 -50.03 -29.91
N VAL A 508 -24.36 -50.96 -29.31
CA VAL A 508 -24.86 -50.85 -27.93
C VAL A 508 -23.69 -50.88 -26.94
N ALA A 509 -22.72 -51.77 -27.15
CA ALA A 509 -21.53 -51.86 -26.31
C ALA A 509 -20.67 -50.59 -26.36
N LEU A 510 -20.48 -50.02 -27.56
CA LEU A 510 -19.77 -48.76 -27.72
C LEU A 510 -20.48 -47.61 -27.02
N LEU A 511 -21.81 -47.52 -27.14
CA LEU A 511 -22.63 -46.47 -26.53
C LEU A 511 -22.64 -46.57 -24.99
N ILE A 512 -22.75 -47.79 -24.45
CA ILE A 512 -22.59 -48.05 -23.01
C ILE A 512 -21.21 -47.61 -22.53
N GLY A 513 -20.17 -47.98 -23.27
CA GLY A 513 -18.80 -47.54 -23.01
C GLY A 513 -18.70 -46.01 -22.97
N LEU A 514 -19.23 -45.34 -23.98
CA LEU A 514 -19.26 -43.88 -24.10
C LEU A 514 -19.93 -43.22 -22.90
N PHE A 515 -21.10 -43.72 -22.47
CA PHE A 515 -21.79 -43.22 -21.28
C PHE A 515 -21.02 -43.47 -19.99
N CYS A 516 -20.35 -44.61 -19.87
CA CYS A 516 -19.44 -44.89 -18.76
C CYS A 516 -18.29 -43.88 -18.71
N GLY A 517 -17.71 -43.56 -19.88
CA GLY A 517 -16.68 -42.54 -20.03
C GLY A 517 -17.16 -41.13 -19.67
N LEU A 518 -18.30 -40.72 -20.21
CA LEU A 518 -18.91 -39.41 -19.94
C LEU A 518 -19.27 -39.24 -18.45
N SER A 519 -19.74 -40.32 -17.83
CA SER A 519 -20.23 -40.36 -16.46
C SER A 519 -19.19 -40.77 -15.43
N GLU A 520 -17.89 -40.77 -15.74
CA GLU A 520 -16.79 -41.26 -14.88
C GLU A 520 -17.00 -41.04 -13.37
N ARG A 521 -17.31 -39.81 -12.92
CA ARG A 521 -17.47 -39.49 -11.49
C ARG A 521 -18.73 -40.11 -10.89
N ALA A 522 -19.83 -40.09 -11.64
CA ALA A 522 -21.09 -40.70 -11.22
C ALA A 522 -21.00 -42.23 -11.24
N LEU A 523 -20.30 -42.79 -12.22
CA LEU A 523 -20.09 -44.23 -12.36
C LEU A 523 -19.24 -44.80 -11.23
N ALA A 524 -18.09 -44.18 -10.92
CA ALA A 524 -17.24 -44.62 -9.81
C ALA A 524 -18.01 -44.63 -8.47
N THR A 525 -18.82 -43.58 -8.24
CA THR A 525 -19.66 -43.47 -7.03
C THR A 525 -20.76 -44.55 -7.01
N ALA A 526 -21.43 -44.79 -8.14
CA ALA A 526 -22.50 -45.78 -8.26
C ALA A 526 -21.98 -47.21 -8.06
N ILE A 527 -20.85 -47.56 -8.68
CA ILE A 527 -20.23 -48.89 -8.53
C ILE A 527 -19.75 -49.09 -7.10
N ALA A 528 -19.09 -48.10 -6.48
CA ALA A 528 -18.67 -48.19 -5.09
C ALA A 528 -19.86 -48.40 -4.13
N GLY A 529 -20.97 -47.67 -4.34
CA GLY A 529 -22.19 -47.85 -3.56
C GLY A 529 -22.81 -49.25 -3.72
N ARG A 530 -22.82 -49.79 -4.94
CA ARG A 530 -23.33 -51.14 -5.22
C ARG A 530 -22.41 -52.23 -4.67
N ALA A 531 -21.10 -52.09 -4.81
CA ALA A 531 -20.12 -53.00 -4.23
C ALA A 531 -20.23 -53.02 -2.69
N ALA A 532 -20.38 -51.86 -2.05
CA ALA A 532 -20.61 -51.77 -0.61
C ALA A 532 -21.93 -52.46 -0.19
N SER A 533 -23.00 -52.30 -0.97
CA SER A 533 -24.27 -53.00 -0.71
C SER A 533 -24.18 -54.51 -0.88
N PHE A 534 -23.39 -55.00 -1.84
CA PHE A 534 -23.13 -56.41 -2.05
C PHE A 534 -22.30 -56.99 -0.91
N VAL A 535 -21.21 -56.32 -0.52
CA VAL A 535 -20.36 -56.75 0.62
C VAL A 535 -21.16 -56.74 1.92
N LYS A 536 -22.02 -55.75 2.14
CA LYS A 536 -22.91 -55.71 3.32
C LYS A 536 -23.96 -56.84 3.31
N GLY A 537 -24.43 -57.23 2.13
CA GLY A 537 -25.33 -58.38 1.96
C GLY A 537 -24.65 -59.74 2.13
N VAL A 538 -23.36 -59.85 1.83
CA VAL A 538 -22.56 -61.09 1.98
C VAL A 538 -21.96 -61.22 3.38
N GLY A 539 -21.58 -60.11 4.02
CA GLY A 539 -21.02 -60.08 5.39
C GLY A 539 -22.06 -59.87 6.49
N GLY A 540 -23.34 -59.81 6.15
CA GLY A 540 -24.48 -59.64 7.07
C GLY A 540 -25.41 -60.86 7.08
N ALA A 541 -24.86 -62.06 6.92
CA ALA A 541 -25.49 -63.34 7.21
C ALA A 541 -24.74 -64.01 8.37
#